data_AF-A0A8T5R291-F1
#
_entry.id   AF-A0A8T5R291-F1
#
_cell.length_a   1.000
_cell.length_b   1.000
_cell.length_c   1.000
_cell.angle_alpha   90.00
_cell.angle_beta   90.00
_cell.angle_gamma   90.00
#
_symmetry.space_group_name_H-M   'P 1'
#
loop_
_entity.id
_entity.type
_entity.pdbx_description
1 polymer ?
#
loop_
_entity_poly.entity_id
_entity_poly.type
_entity_poly.pdbx_seq_one_letter_code
_entity_poly.pdbx_strand_id
1 'polypeptide(L)'
;MTKTKTLTDPGSIVLPGQELGKSDGLKPGENAYRRNGMIYAGRLGILNVTRDTVDVTPLSGVYDPKPGDLVIGVVVGLLVAPDVPD
;
A
#
# COMPACT_ATOMS: atom_id res chain seq x y z
N MET A 1 23.63 -23.01 -13.12
CA MET A 1 22.41 -23.05 -12.27
C MET A 1 22.58 -22.08 -11.12
N THR A 2 22.14 -20.83 -11.25
CA THR A 2 21.98 -19.93 -10.09
C THR A 2 20.92 -18.86 -10.41
N LYS A 3 19.64 -19.25 -10.42
CA LYS A 3 18.53 -18.28 -10.37
C LYS A 3 18.26 -17.98 -8.89
N THR A 4 19.02 -17.07 -8.30
CA THR A 4 18.68 -16.48 -7.00
C THR A 4 17.98 -15.16 -7.26
N LYS A 5 16.72 -15.21 -7.70
CA LYS A 5 15.90 -14.02 -7.83
C LYS A 5 14.45 -14.41 -7.58
N THR A 6 14.07 -14.48 -6.31
CA THR A 6 12.67 -14.47 -5.88
C THR A 6 12.15 -13.05 -6.16
N LEU A 7 11.89 -12.75 -7.42
CA LEU A 7 11.13 -11.58 -7.80
C LEU A 7 9.85 -12.17 -8.38
N THR A 8 8.76 -12.09 -7.63
CA THR A 8 7.45 -12.45 -8.19
C THR A 8 7.26 -11.59 -9.44
N ASP A 9 6.77 -12.18 -10.53
CA ASP A 9 6.66 -11.45 -11.79
C ASP A 9 5.69 -10.27 -11.62
N PRO A 10 5.97 -9.09 -12.20
CA PRO A 10 5.02 -7.98 -12.21
C PRO A 10 3.65 -8.45 -12.70
N GLY A 11 2.57 -8.05 -12.02
CA GLY A 11 1.22 -8.51 -12.34
C GLY A 11 0.78 -9.80 -11.61
N SER A 12 1.65 -10.42 -10.82
CA SER A 12 1.29 -11.57 -9.98
C SER A 12 0.45 -11.17 -8.76
N ILE A 13 -0.41 -12.09 -8.32
CA ILE A 13 -1.15 -11.95 -7.06
C ILE A 13 -0.19 -12.22 -5.89
N VAL A 14 -0.24 -11.37 -4.87
CA VAL A 14 0.58 -11.47 -3.67
C VAL A 14 -0.28 -11.49 -2.41
N LEU A 15 0.15 -12.27 -1.42
CA LEU A 15 -0.50 -12.38 -0.11
C LEU A 15 0.10 -11.39 0.90
N PRO A 16 -0.66 -10.92 1.92
CA PRO A 16 -0.09 -10.17 3.03
C PRO A 16 1.06 -10.94 3.68
N GLY A 17 2.21 -10.29 3.83
CA GLY A 17 3.44 -10.89 4.36
C GLY A 17 4.29 -11.66 3.35
N GLN A 18 3.90 -11.71 2.07
CA GLN A 18 4.71 -12.34 1.02
C GLN A 18 5.96 -11.51 0.72
N GLU A 19 7.10 -12.20 0.52
CA GLU A 19 8.37 -11.57 0.11
C GLU A 19 8.32 -11.11 -1.35
N LEU A 20 8.65 -9.83 -1.56
CA LEU A 20 8.60 -9.19 -2.88
C LEU A 20 10.01 -8.95 -3.46
N GLY A 21 11.02 -8.83 -2.60
CA GLY A 21 12.41 -8.65 -3.03
C GLY A 21 13.32 -8.11 -1.92
N LYS A 22 14.62 -8.03 -2.22
CA LYS A 22 15.62 -7.41 -1.34
C LYS A 22 15.50 -5.89 -1.41
N SER A 23 15.71 -5.22 -0.28
CA SER A 23 15.68 -3.75 -0.21
C SER A 23 16.91 -3.05 -0.80
N ASP A 24 17.93 -3.80 -1.23
CA ASP A 24 19.13 -3.24 -1.85
C ASP A 24 18.81 -2.82 -3.29
N GLY A 25 18.43 -1.54 -3.43
CA GLY A 25 18.05 -0.94 -4.72
C GLY A 25 16.55 -0.93 -4.99
N LEU A 26 15.73 -1.48 -4.09
CA LEU A 26 14.27 -1.38 -4.14
C LEU A 26 13.75 -0.66 -2.89
N LYS A 27 12.79 0.23 -3.09
CA LYS A 27 12.08 0.97 -2.06
C LYS A 27 10.67 0.42 -1.91
N PRO A 28 10.19 0.20 -0.68
CA PRO A 28 8.78 -0.10 -0.46
C PRO A 28 7.95 1.16 -0.81
N GLY A 29 6.97 0.98 -1.67
CA GLY A 29 5.96 1.99 -1.94
C GLY A 29 4.65 1.67 -1.24
N GLU A 30 3.54 1.92 -1.92
CA GLU A 30 2.20 1.79 -1.36
C GLU A 30 1.84 0.31 -1.12
N ASN A 31 1.24 0.04 0.05
CA ASN A 31 0.88 -1.30 0.49
C ASN A 31 2.04 -2.31 0.50
N ALA A 32 3.29 -1.83 0.60
CA ALA A 32 4.48 -2.63 0.82
C ALA A 32 5.26 -2.07 2.03
N TYR A 33 6.02 -2.91 2.71
CA TYR A 33 6.84 -2.47 3.84
C TYR A 33 8.19 -3.18 3.86
N ARG A 34 9.19 -2.51 4.45
CA ARG A 34 10.54 -3.08 4.63
C ARG A 34 10.69 -3.64 6.02
N ARG A 35 11.22 -4.87 6.12
CA ARG A 35 11.61 -5.51 7.37
C ARG A 35 12.88 -6.32 7.16
N ASN A 36 13.87 -6.16 8.02
CA ASN A 36 15.12 -6.95 8.00
C ASN A 36 15.83 -7.02 6.63
N GLY A 37 15.83 -5.93 5.85
CA GLY A 37 16.49 -5.90 4.53
C GLY A 37 15.68 -6.54 3.38
N MET A 38 14.46 -6.97 3.65
CA MET A 38 13.51 -7.51 2.67
C MET A 38 12.28 -6.62 2.59
N ILE A 39 11.62 -6.63 1.43
CA ILE A 39 10.35 -5.96 1.18
C ILE A 39 9.25 -7.02 1.18
N TYR A 40 8.17 -6.71 1.89
CA TYR A 40 7.01 -7.57 2.04
C TYR A 40 5.74 -6.87 1.57
N ALA A 41 4.79 -7.65 1.07
CA ALA A 41 3.44 -7.16 0.78
C ALA A 41 2.70 -6.85 2.08
N GLY A 42 2.14 -5.64 2.19
CA GLY A 42 1.30 -5.21 3.30
C GLY A 42 -0.17 -5.62 3.17
N ARG A 43 -0.64 -5.90 1.95
CA ARG A 43 -2.02 -6.30 1.65
C ARG A 43 -2.08 -7.35 0.55
N LEU A 44 -3.25 -7.99 0.42
CA LEU A 44 -3.58 -8.86 -0.72
C LEU A 44 -3.77 -8.00 -1.96
N GLY A 45 -3.03 -8.30 -3.03
CA GLY A 45 -3.03 -7.43 -4.20
C GLY A 45 -2.28 -7.97 -5.40
N ILE A 46 -2.10 -7.10 -6.39
CA ILE A 46 -1.27 -7.32 -7.57
C ILE A 46 0.06 -6.60 -7.35
N LEU A 47 1.16 -7.30 -7.56
CA LEU A 47 2.50 -6.73 -7.48
C LEU A 47 2.75 -5.76 -8.64
N ASN A 48 3.15 -4.54 -8.31
CA ASN A 48 3.62 -3.55 -9.27
C ASN A 48 5.08 -3.16 -8.95
N VAL A 49 5.93 -3.14 -9.97
CA VAL A 49 7.34 -2.77 -9.82
C VAL A 49 7.65 -1.67 -10.82
N THR A 50 7.89 -0.46 -10.32
CA THR A 50 8.17 0.73 -11.14
C THR A 50 9.54 1.29 -10.81
N ARG A 51 10.48 1.18 -11.75
CA ARG A 51 11.89 1.61 -11.61
C ARG A 51 12.59 0.97 -10.40
N ASP A 52 12.57 1.66 -9.26
CA ASP A 52 13.18 1.28 -7.98
C ASP A 52 12.15 1.14 -6.86
N THR A 53 10.85 1.22 -7.16
CA THR A 53 9.77 1.18 -6.17
C THR A 53 8.89 -0.05 -6.37
N VAL A 54 8.53 -0.70 -5.27
CA VAL A 54 7.65 -1.87 -5.23
C VAL A 54 6.36 -1.51 -4.51
N ASP A 55 5.26 -1.57 -5.24
CA ASP A 55 3.93 -1.27 -4.75
C ASP A 55 3.05 -2.53 -4.86
N VAL A 56 2.00 -2.58 -4.04
CA VAL A 56 0.95 -3.58 -4.16
C VAL A 56 -0.38 -2.88 -4.43
N THR A 57 -0.95 -3.12 -5.60
CA THR A 57 -2.30 -2.64 -5.93
C THR A 57 -3.31 -3.57 -5.26
N PRO A 58 -4.06 -3.11 -4.25
CA PRO A 58 -4.93 -3.99 -3.48
C PRO A 58 -6.10 -4.49 -4.35
N LEU A 59 -6.45 -5.77 -4.19
CA LEU A 59 -7.60 -6.37 -4.90
C LEU A 59 -8.95 -6.05 -4.21
N SER A 60 -8.90 -5.52 -2.99
CA SER A 60 -10.06 -5.13 -2.20
C SER A 60 -9.67 -4.06 -1.19
N GLY A 61 -10.64 -3.28 -0.73
CA GLY A 61 -10.42 -2.26 0.29
C GLY A 61 -11.40 -1.10 0.19
N VAL A 62 -11.39 -0.27 1.21
CA VAL A 62 -12.05 1.04 1.18
C VAL A 62 -11.09 2.09 0.63
N TYR A 63 -11.64 3.25 0.30
CA TYR A 63 -10.86 4.42 -0.06
C TYR A 63 -9.87 4.80 1.07
N ASP A 64 -8.60 5.04 0.70
CA ASP A 64 -7.52 5.46 1.61
C ASP A 64 -7.17 6.92 1.29
N PRO A 65 -7.70 7.90 2.05
CA PRO A 65 -7.67 9.31 1.66
C PRO A 65 -6.26 9.89 1.66
N LYS A 66 -5.88 10.55 0.56
CA LYS A 66 -4.61 11.28 0.44
C LYS A 66 -4.84 12.79 0.33
N PRO A 67 -3.91 13.60 0.86
CA PRO A 67 -3.97 15.05 0.68
C PRO A 67 -4.04 15.44 -0.81
N GLY A 68 -5.03 16.26 -1.16
CA GLY A 68 -5.25 16.73 -2.53
C GLY A 68 -6.24 15.88 -3.35
N ASP A 69 -6.75 14.78 -2.80
CA ASP A 69 -7.77 13.99 -3.49
C ASP A 69 -9.09 14.77 -3.65
N LEU A 70 -9.64 14.75 -4.86
CA LEU A 70 -10.99 15.24 -5.15
C LEU A 70 -12.00 14.12 -4.88
N VAL A 71 -12.89 14.34 -3.91
CA VAL A 71 -13.88 13.33 -3.47
C VAL A 71 -15.31 13.87 -3.53
N ILE A 72 -16.28 12.96 -3.66
CA ILE A 72 -17.71 13.26 -3.54
C ILE A 72 -18.22 12.61 -2.25
N GLY A 73 -18.56 13.43 -1.26
CA GLY A 73 -19.03 12.98 0.05
C GLY A 73 -20.55 13.10 0.23
N VAL A 74 -21.08 12.39 1.24
CA VAL A 74 -22.45 12.53 1.72
C VAL A 74 -22.41 13.14 3.12
N VAL A 75 -23.21 14.18 3.37
CA VAL A 75 -23.32 14.79 4.69
C VAL A 75 -24.18 13.89 5.58
N VAL A 76 -23.58 13.33 6.64
CA VAL A 76 -24.25 12.34 7.54
C VAL A 76 -24.61 12.89 8.91
N GLY A 77 -24.22 14.13 9.23
CA GLY A 77 -24.50 14.73 10.52
C GLY A 77 -23.98 16.16 10.62
N LEU A 78 -24.44 16.85 11.66
CA LEU A 78 -24.01 18.19 12.03
C LEU A 78 -23.35 18.11 13.40
N LEU A 79 -22.13 18.63 13.52
CA LEU A 79 -21.52 18.84 14.82
C LEU A 79 -22.06 20.14 15.39
N VAL A 80 -22.80 20.06 16.51
CA VAL A 80 -23.22 21.24 17.26
C VAL A 80 -22.14 21.52 18.32
N ALA A 81 -21.62 22.74 18.34
CA ALA A 81 -20.68 23.15 19.39
C ALA A 81 -21.39 23.04 20.76
N PRO A 82 -20.69 22.63 21.82
CA PRO A 82 -21.26 22.69 23.16
C PRO A 82 -21.66 24.14 23.45
N ASP A 83 -22.87 24.34 23.99
CA ASP A 83 -23.33 25.66 24.44
C ASP A 83 -22.26 26.26 25.35
N VAL A 84 -21.71 27.41 24.94
CA VAL A 84 -20.88 28.24 25.81
C VAL A 84 -21.85 28.91 26.77
N PRO A 85 -21.82 28.60 28.09
CA PRO A 85 -22.66 29.32 29.05
C PRO A 85 -22.24 30.78 29.08
N ASP A 86 -23.22 31.70 29.08
CA ASP A 86 -23.03 33.14 29.27
C ASP A 86 -22.26 33.50 30.55
#